data_AF-A0A061NU25-F1
#
_entry.id   AF-A0A061NU25-F1
#
_cell.length_a   1.000
_cell.length_b   1.000
_cell.length_c   1.000
_cell.angle_alpha   90.00
_cell.angle_beta   90.00
_cell.angle_gamma   90.00
#
_symmetry.space_group_name_H-M   'P 1'
#
loop_
_entity.id
_entity.type
_entity.pdbx_description
1 polymer ?
#
loop_
_entity_poly.entity_id
_entity_poly.type
_entity_poly.pdbx_seq_one_letter_code
_entity_poly.pdbx_strand_id
1 'polypeptide(L)'
;MRGASLDASQTRFALKHSTIAGYRNTWTSLLRSQDFAAKDIIRFLESEGHISSDALQYLTSKTNELRDEIWDIADDLQDDLNEINDSNYEEMVEEIEQLNDMYVNE
;
A
#
# COMPACT_ATOMS: atom_id res chain seq x y z
N MET A 1 8.42 -35.50 7.68
CA MET A 1 8.39 -34.27 8.50
C MET A 1 8.87 -33.01 7.75
N ARG A 2 9.73 -33.07 6.72
CA ARG A 2 10.16 -31.89 5.93
C ARG A 2 9.07 -31.16 5.11
N GLY A 3 7.96 -31.82 4.77
CA GLY A 3 6.88 -31.21 3.97
C GLY A 3 5.96 -30.26 4.74
N ALA A 4 5.71 -30.53 6.03
CA ALA A 4 4.82 -29.71 6.84
C ALA A 4 5.47 -28.40 7.32
N SER A 5 6.81 -28.38 7.46
CA SER A 5 7.55 -27.16 7.82
C SER A 5 7.65 -26.17 6.66
N LEU A 6 7.77 -26.66 5.42
CA LEU A 6 7.76 -25.84 4.20
C LEU A 6 6.38 -25.21 3.94
N ASP A 7 5.31 -25.95 4.21
CA ASP A 7 3.93 -25.50 3.99
C ASP A 7 3.50 -24.47 5.05
N ALA A 8 3.97 -24.64 6.30
CA ALA A 8 3.75 -23.67 7.38
C ALA A 8 4.55 -22.37 7.18
N SER A 9 5.77 -22.44 6.63
CA SER A 9 6.57 -21.24 6.32
C SER A 9 5.97 -20.45 5.15
N GLN A 10 5.52 -21.12 4.09
CA GLN A 10 4.79 -20.47 2.99
C GLN A 10 3.46 -19.87 3.44
N THR A 11 2.71 -20.56 4.31
CA THR A 11 1.45 -20.04 4.86
C THR A 11 1.68 -18.85 5.79
N ARG A 12 2.73 -18.86 6.62
CA ARG A 12 3.12 -17.69 7.43
C ARG A 12 3.58 -16.52 6.57
N PHE A 13 4.35 -16.78 5.52
CA PHE A 13 4.76 -15.77 4.54
C PHE A 13 3.52 -15.14 3.86
N ALA A 14 2.59 -15.96 3.38
CA ALA A 14 1.33 -15.50 2.78
C ALA A 14 0.44 -14.72 3.76
N LEU A 15 0.38 -15.11 5.04
CA LEU A 15 -0.35 -14.38 6.08
C LEU A 15 0.32 -13.05 6.45
N LYS A 16 1.67 -13.00 6.54
CA LYS A 16 2.45 -11.76 6.74
C LYS A 16 2.26 -10.78 5.57
N HIS A 17 2.10 -11.27 4.35
CA HIS A 17 1.86 -10.46 3.15
C HIS A 17 0.41 -10.06 2.89
N SER A 18 -0.56 -10.70 3.56
CA SER A 18 -1.97 -10.41 3.36
C SER A 18 -2.39 -9.01 3.86
N THR A 19 -1.62 -8.41 4.76
CA THR A 19 -1.87 -7.06 5.32
C THR A 19 -1.46 -5.94 4.37
N ILE A 20 -0.39 -6.10 3.60
CA ILE A 20 0.13 -5.06 2.69
C ILE A 20 -0.82 -4.86 1.51
N ALA A 21 -1.24 -5.95 0.86
CA ALA A 21 -2.21 -5.88 -0.24
C ALA A 21 -3.57 -5.35 0.23
N GLY A 22 -3.99 -5.70 1.45
CA GLY A 22 -5.22 -5.18 2.07
C GLY A 22 -5.15 -3.67 2.37
N TYR A 23 -4.01 -3.19 2.87
CA TYR A 23 -3.75 -1.77 3.09
C TYR A 23 -3.82 -1.00 1.78
N ARG A 24 -3.13 -1.46 0.73
CA ARG A 24 -3.13 -0.83 -0.61
C ARG A 24 -4.55 -0.67 -1.16
N ASN A 25 -5.36 -1.74 -1.12
CA ASN A 25 -6.73 -1.70 -1.60
C ASN A 25 -7.60 -0.69 -0.82
N THR A 26 -7.45 -0.64 0.50
CA THR A 26 -8.19 0.29 1.37
C THR A 26 -7.79 1.73 1.08
N TRP A 27 -6.48 1.98 0.97
CA TRP A 27 -5.92 3.29 0.70
C TRP A 27 -6.33 3.80 -0.69
N THR A 28 -6.22 2.97 -1.74
CA THR A 28 -6.71 3.29 -3.09
C THR A 28 -8.22 3.58 -3.10
N SER A 29 -9.02 2.83 -2.34
CA SER A 29 -10.47 3.05 -2.26
C SER A 29 -10.81 4.40 -1.61
N LEU A 30 -10.14 4.75 -0.51
CA LEU A 30 -10.32 6.04 0.17
C LEU A 30 -9.95 7.21 -0.75
N LEU A 31 -8.84 7.08 -1.48
CA LEU A 31 -8.39 8.11 -2.42
C LEU A 31 -9.32 8.34 -3.58
N ARG A 32 -9.82 7.27 -4.18
CA ARG A 32 -10.84 7.39 -5.23
C ARG A 32 -12.07 8.14 -4.69
N SER A 33 -12.52 7.80 -3.48
CA SER A 33 -13.65 8.50 -2.86
C SER A 33 -13.38 9.99 -2.64
N GLN A 34 -12.16 10.37 -2.24
CA GLN A 34 -11.78 11.77 -2.04
C GLN A 34 -11.66 12.54 -3.37
N ASP A 35 -11.06 11.95 -4.41
CA ASP A 35 -10.96 12.55 -5.75
C ASP A 35 -12.34 12.82 -6.35
N PHE A 36 -13.27 11.86 -6.21
CA PHE A 36 -14.66 12.04 -6.63
C PHE A 36 -15.35 13.17 -5.85
N ALA A 37 -15.23 13.19 -4.53
CA ALA A 37 -15.85 14.23 -3.71
C ALA A 37 -15.33 15.63 -4.04
N ALA A 38 -14.01 15.78 -4.24
CA ALA A 38 -13.42 17.06 -4.63
C ALA A 38 -13.95 17.55 -5.98
N LYS A 39 -13.99 16.66 -6.99
CA LYS A 39 -14.51 16.98 -8.33
C LYS A 39 -15.99 17.33 -8.30
N ASP A 40 -16.80 16.65 -7.50
CA ASP A 40 -18.23 16.93 -7.37
C ASP A 40 -18.48 18.28 -6.69
N ILE A 41 -17.72 18.62 -5.63
CA ILE A 41 -17.80 19.93 -4.97
C ILE A 41 -17.43 21.05 -5.95
N ILE A 42 -16.34 20.88 -6.71
CA ILE A 42 -15.89 21.89 -7.68
C ILE A 42 -16.95 22.11 -8.77
N ARG A 43 -17.54 21.02 -9.31
CA ARG A 43 -18.63 21.11 -10.29
C ARG A 43 -19.87 21.76 -9.73
N PHE A 44 -20.25 21.44 -8.49
CA PHE A 44 -21.37 22.07 -7.82
C PHE A 44 -21.18 23.59 -7.66
N LEU A 45 -19.98 24.01 -7.25
CA LEU A 45 -19.65 25.43 -7.13
C LEU A 45 -19.71 26.15 -8.47
N GLU A 46 -19.30 25.51 -9.56
CA GLU A 46 -19.43 26.06 -10.92
C GLU A 46 -20.90 26.14 -11.34
N SER A 47 -21.69 25.09 -11.14
CA SER A 47 -23.10 25.06 -11.53
C SER A 47 -23.96 26.09 -10.80
N GLU A 48 -23.65 26.38 -9.54
CA GLU A 48 -24.31 27.44 -8.75
C GLU A 48 -23.75 28.85 -9.04
N GLY A 49 -22.76 28.96 -9.94
CA GLY A 49 -22.14 30.24 -10.30
C GLY A 49 -21.30 30.86 -9.18
N HIS A 50 -20.86 30.07 -8.20
CA HIS A 50 -19.99 30.53 -7.11
C HIS A 50 -18.52 30.67 -7.52
N ILE A 51 -18.11 30.00 -8.60
CA ILE A 51 -16.75 30.10 -9.16
C ILE A 51 -16.79 30.37 -10.66
N SER A 52 -15.75 31.04 -11.17
CA SER A 52 -15.57 31.26 -12.61
C SER A 52 -15.04 30.03 -13.33
N SER A 53 -15.09 30.02 -14.66
CA SER A 53 -14.46 28.97 -15.49
C SER A 53 -12.95 28.86 -15.24
N ASP A 54 -12.27 29.97 -15.01
CA ASP A 54 -10.83 29.97 -14.72
C ASP A 54 -10.54 29.34 -13.35
N ALA A 55 -11.38 29.66 -12.35
CA ALA A 55 -11.29 29.04 -11.03
C ALA A 55 -11.59 27.54 -11.08
N LEU A 56 -12.57 27.10 -11.89
CA LEU A 56 -12.85 25.70 -12.17
C LEU A 56 -11.62 24.99 -12.75
N GLN A 57 -10.99 25.56 -13.79
CA GLN A 57 -9.79 24.99 -14.39
C GLN A 57 -8.65 24.88 -13.38
N TYR A 58 -8.40 25.93 -12.61
CA TYR A 58 -7.34 25.95 -11.61
C TYR A 58 -7.57 24.89 -10.52
N LEU A 59 -8.77 24.84 -9.94
CA LEU A 59 -9.10 23.87 -8.88
C LEU A 59 -9.05 22.43 -9.40
N THR A 60 -9.49 22.20 -10.64
CA THR A 60 -9.38 20.88 -11.28
C THR A 60 -7.92 20.47 -11.48
N SER A 61 -7.06 21.38 -11.95
CA SER A 61 -5.62 21.13 -12.07
C SER A 61 -5.01 20.77 -10.72
N LYS A 62 -5.27 21.58 -9.69
CA LYS A 62 -4.75 21.34 -8.34
C LYS A 62 -5.25 20.04 -7.71
N THR A 63 -6.49 19.65 -7.98
CA THR A 63 -7.02 18.36 -7.53
C THR A 63 -6.31 17.21 -8.20
N ASN A 64 -6.02 17.30 -9.50
CA ASN A 64 -5.27 16.26 -10.22
C ASN A 64 -3.80 16.20 -9.79
N GLU A 65 -3.13 17.35 -9.63
CA GLU A 65 -1.76 17.42 -9.11
C GLU A 65 -1.66 16.75 -7.74
N LEU A 66 -2.57 17.10 -6.81
CA LEU A 66 -2.61 16.47 -5.49
C LEU A 66 -2.87 14.97 -5.57
N ARG A 67 -3.77 14.53 -6.45
CA ARG A 67 -4.03 13.11 -6.66
C ARG A 67 -2.76 12.37 -7.09
N ASP A 68 -2.02 12.94 -8.02
CA ASP A 68 -0.81 12.34 -8.57
C ASP A 68 0.30 12.28 -7.50
N GLU A 69 0.52 13.37 -6.73
CA GLU A 69 1.43 13.37 -5.57
C GLU A 69 1.09 12.28 -4.54
N ILE A 70 -0.20 12.08 -4.28
CA ILE A 70 -0.62 11.06 -3.33
C ILE A 70 -0.32 9.65 -3.89
N TRP A 71 -0.54 9.40 -5.20
CA TRP A 71 -0.20 8.12 -5.83
C TRP A 71 1.28 7.80 -5.70
N ASP A 72 2.15 8.78 -5.95
CA ASP A 72 3.60 8.62 -5.78
C ASP A 72 3.95 8.18 -4.34
N ILE A 73 3.35 8.82 -3.33
CA ILE A 73 3.57 8.46 -1.92
C ILE A 73 3.15 7.01 -1.62
N ALA A 74 2.07 6.50 -2.22
CA ALA A 74 1.72 5.09 -1.99
C ALA A 74 2.63 4.11 -2.67
N ASP A 75 3.11 4.44 -3.87
CA ASP A 75 4.07 3.57 -4.55
C ASP A 75 5.37 3.50 -3.74
N ASP A 76 5.84 4.64 -3.21
CA ASP A 76 6.98 4.68 -2.28
C ASP A 76 6.73 3.83 -1.01
N LEU A 77 5.57 4.01 -0.35
CA LEU A 77 5.22 3.21 0.83
C LEU A 77 5.10 1.71 0.52
N GLN A 78 4.66 1.35 -0.68
CA GLN A 78 4.55 -0.03 -1.11
C GLN A 78 5.94 -0.66 -1.29
N ASP A 79 6.89 0.10 -1.83
CA ASP A 79 8.27 -0.34 -1.98
C ASP A 79 8.94 -0.52 -0.61
N ASP A 80 8.79 0.45 0.30
CA ASP A 80 9.28 0.34 1.69
C ASP A 80 8.71 -0.91 2.40
N LEU A 81 7.42 -1.17 2.25
CA LEU A 81 6.77 -2.34 2.84
C LEU A 81 7.29 -3.66 2.26
N ASN A 82 7.64 -3.69 0.97
CA ASN A 82 8.23 -4.87 0.33
C ASN A 82 9.65 -5.10 0.86
N GLU A 83 10.47 -4.05 0.93
CA GLU A 83 11.84 -4.14 1.45
C GLU A 83 11.86 -4.63 2.90
N ILE A 84 11.00 -4.06 3.76
CA ILE A 84 10.84 -4.51 5.15
C ILE A 84 10.46 -5.99 5.19
N ASN A 85 9.56 -6.44 4.32
CA ASN A 85 9.15 -7.83 4.34
C ASN A 85 10.28 -8.77 3.89
N ASP A 86 11.01 -8.42 2.83
CA ASP A 86 12.11 -9.21 2.32
C ASP A 86 13.21 -9.34 3.39
N SER A 87 13.57 -8.23 4.04
CA SER A 87 14.52 -8.24 5.17
C SER A 87 14.04 -9.13 6.33
N ASN A 88 12.76 -9.03 6.71
CA ASN A 88 12.18 -9.88 7.75
C ASN A 88 12.17 -11.38 7.36
N TYR A 89 12.06 -11.70 6.06
CA TYR A 89 12.08 -13.07 5.59
C TYR A 89 13.49 -13.65 5.66
N GLU A 90 14.50 -12.88 5.23
CA GLU A 90 15.91 -13.27 5.32
C GLU A 90 16.32 -13.53 6.78
N GLU A 91 16.00 -12.60 7.70
CA GLU A 91 16.28 -12.76 9.13
C GLU A 91 15.65 -14.04 9.70
N MET A 92 14.39 -14.30 9.36
CA MET A 92 13.70 -15.52 9.79
C MET A 92 14.35 -16.82 9.25
N VAL A 93 14.87 -16.79 8.02
CA VAL A 93 15.57 -17.95 7.44
C VAL A 93 16.86 -18.21 8.22
N GLU A 94 17.65 -17.16 8.47
CA GLU A 94 18.90 -17.27 9.23
C GLU A 94 18.67 -17.81 10.66
N GLU A 95 17.65 -17.31 11.37
CA GLU A 95 17.29 -17.80 12.71
C GLU A 95 16.94 -19.30 12.69
N ILE A 96 16.18 -19.76 11.69
CA ILE A 96 15.79 -21.17 11.55
C ILE A 96 17.01 -22.06 11.26
N GLU A 97 17.93 -21.60 10.41
CA GLU A 97 19.16 -22.33 10.09
C GLU A 97 20.05 -22.47 11.33
N GLN A 98 20.26 -21.40 12.09
CA GLN A 98 21.03 -21.42 13.34
C GLN A 98 20.43 -22.38 14.38
N LEU A 99 19.10 -22.37 14.54
CA LEU A 99 18.41 -23.31 15.44
C LEU A 99 18.59 -24.76 14.98
N ASN A 100 18.46 -25.05 13.69
CA ASN A 100 18.68 -26.40 13.17
C ASN A 100 20.12 -26.88 13.42
N ASP A 101 21.12 -26.03 13.21
CA ASP A 101 22.52 -26.38 13.44
C ASP A 101 22.82 -26.64 14.92
N MET A 102 22.16 -25.93 15.85
CA MET A 102 22.24 -26.24 17.28
C MET A 102 21.65 -27.61 17.62
N TYR A 103 20.46 -27.94 17.11
CA TYR A 103 19.78 -29.20 17.45
C TYR A 103 20.34 -30.44 16.72
N VAL A 104 21.02 -30.27 15.59
CA VAL A 104 21.65 -31.38 14.83
C VAL A 104 23.02 -31.75 15.40
N ASN A 105 23.66 -30.87 16.19
CA ASN A 105 24.97 -31.10 16.81
C ASN A 105 24.91 -31.49 18.31
N GLU A 106 23.72 -31.82 18.84
CA GLU A 106 23.50 -32.53 20.13
C GLU A 106 23.23 -34.03 19.90
#